data_AF-A0A7J4ZY73-F1
#
_entry.id   AF-A0A7J4ZY73-F1
#
_cell.length_a   1.000
_cell.length_b   1.000
_cell.length_c   1.000
_cell.angle_alpha   90.00
_cell.angle_beta   90.00
_cell.angle_gamma   90.00
#
_symmetry.space_group_name_H-M   'P 1'
#
loop_
_entity.id
_entity.type
_entity.pdbx_description
1 polymer ?
#
loop_
_entity_poly.entity_id
_entity_poly.type
_entity_poly.pdbx_seq_one_letter_code
_entity_poly.pdbx_strand_id
1 'polypeptide(L)'
;MPLAALGCVAAGIGYALISDPTRSAPDAAPTCLLKLTTGLDCPGCGGTRALWYVLHADLPAAARHHFLFVFALPFLAYLFVAWAGRQAFGWRLPELRISSRVIGVFLAAWLAFTILRNLPWAPFTSLYV
;
A
#
# COMPACT_ATOMS: atom_id res chain seq x y z
N MET A 1 -21.01 5.29 -7.14
CA MET A 1 -20.21 5.60 -8.35
C MET A 1 -18.95 4.73 -8.39
N PRO A 2 -19.08 3.43 -8.75
CA PRO A 2 -17.94 2.52 -8.88
C PRO A 2 -16.92 2.95 -9.95
N LEU A 3 -17.37 3.64 -10.99
CA LEU A 3 -16.51 4.17 -12.05
C LEU A 3 -15.53 5.24 -11.56
N ALA A 4 -15.92 6.10 -10.61
CA ALA A 4 -15.03 7.12 -10.05
C ALA A 4 -13.92 6.48 -9.20
N ALA A 5 -14.26 5.47 -8.39
CA ALA A 5 -13.28 4.72 -7.60
C ALA A 5 -12.31 3.92 -8.50
N LEU A 6 -12.83 3.28 -9.56
CA LEU A 6 -12.01 2.64 -10.60
C LEU A 6 -11.06 3.64 -11.26
N GLY A 7 -11.54 4.84 -11.59
CA GLY A 7 -10.74 5.92 -12.17
C GLY A 7 -9.60 6.36 -11.25
N CYS A 8 -9.85 6.54 -9.95
CA CYS A 8 -8.80 6.89 -8.98
C CYS A 8 -7.75 5.79 -8.83
N VAL A 9 -8.17 4.52 -8.78
CA VAL A 9 -7.24 3.38 -8.68
C VAL A 9 -6.42 3.26 -9.96
N ALA A 10 -7.05 3.36 -11.14
CA ALA A 10 -6.38 3.33 -12.43
C ALA A 10 -5.40 4.49 -12.61
N ALA A 11 -5.76 5.70 -12.15
CA ALA A 11 -4.86 6.85 -12.16
C ALA A 11 -3.65 6.65 -11.24
N GLY A 12 -3.85 6.08 -10.04
CA GLY A 12 -2.76 5.72 -9.13
C GLY A 12 -1.82 4.65 -9.69
N ILE A 13 -2.38 3.62 -10.33
CA ILE A 13 -1.61 2.58 -11.03
C ILE A 13 -0.85 3.16 -12.23
N GLY A 14 -1.53 3.96 -13.07
CA GLY A 14 -0.92 4.61 -14.22
C GLY A 14 0.22 5.54 -13.82
N TYR A 15 0.03 6.34 -12.76
CA TYR A 15 1.08 7.17 -12.19
C TYR A 15 2.27 6.33 -11.71
N ALA A 16 2.03 5.22 -10.99
CA ALA A 16 3.09 4.33 -10.53
C ALA A 16 3.88 3.70 -11.70
N LEU A 17 3.21 3.32 -12.79
CA LEU A 17 3.86 2.76 -13.97
C LEU A 17 4.67 3.79 -14.77
N ILE A 18 4.17 5.03 -14.88
CA ILE A 18 4.83 6.10 -15.65
C ILE A 18 6.01 6.72 -14.88
N SER A 19 5.90 6.82 -13.55
CA SER A 19 6.90 7.50 -12.72
C SER A 19 8.15 6.67 -12.41
N ASP A 20 8.17 5.37 -12.76
CA ASP A 20 9.23 4.39 -12.42
C ASP A 20 9.85 4.66 -11.03
N PRO A 21 9.07 4.47 -9.95
CA PRO A 21 9.51 4.79 -8.59
C PRO A 21 10.67 3.90 -8.14
N THR A 22 11.01 2.84 -8.88
CA THR A 22 12.15 1.95 -8.55
C THR A 22 13.50 2.52 -8.97
N ARG A 23 13.53 3.47 -9.92
CA ARG A 23 14.75 4.13 -10.40
C ARG A 23 15.25 5.29 -9.54
N SER A 24 14.51 5.71 -8.53
CA SER A 24 14.98 6.79 -7.66
C SER A 24 16.18 6.30 -6.85
N ALA A 25 17.36 6.91 -7.08
CA ALA A 25 18.57 6.68 -6.31
C ALA A 25 18.29 6.79 -4.79
N PRO A 26 19.12 6.21 -3.90
CA PRO A 26 18.97 6.33 -2.45
C PRO A 26 18.85 7.79 -1.97
N ASP A 27 19.40 8.71 -2.76
CA ASP A 27 19.50 10.16 -2.56
C ASP A 27 18.47 10.95 -3.41
N ALA A 28 17.58 10.26 -4.13
CA ALA A 28 16.50 10.91 -4.86
C ALA A 28 15.44 11.48 -3.92
N ALA A 29 14.94 12.67 -4.25
CA ALA A 29 13.94 13.37 -3.45
C ALA A 29 12.72 12.46 -3.19
N PRO A 30 12.27 12.32 -1.94
CA PRO A 30 11.15 11.47 -1.62
C PRO A 30 9.91 11.98 -2.34
N THR A 31 9.20 11.09 -3.04
CA THR A 31 7.97 11.44 -3.76
C THR A 31 6.78 11.69 -2.83
N CYS A 32 6.92 11.39 -1.53
CA CYS A 32 5.88 11.63 -0.54
C CYS A 32 6.00 13.02 0.09
N LEU A 33 4.92 13.80 -0.03
CA LEU A 33 4.78 15.13 0.55
C LEU A 33 5.03 15.16 2.07
N LEU A 34 4.66 14.08 2.79
CA LEU A 34 4.88 14.00 4.24
C LEU A 34 6.35 13.85 4.59
N LYS A 35 7.09 13.01 3.85
CA LYS A 35 8.54 12.85 4.05
C LYS A 35 9.31 14.10 3.65
N LEU A 36 8.85 14.81 2.62
CA LEU A 36 9.41 16.12 2.23
C LEU A 36 9.21 17.20 3.30
N THR A 37 8.08 17.21 3.99
CA THR A 37 7.72 18.28 4.94
C THR A 37 8.12 17.98 6.39
N THR A 38 8.07 16.71 6.80
CA THR A 38 8.32 16.30 8.19
C THR A 38 9.60 15.48 8.36
N GLY A 39 10.20 15.00 7.26
CA GLY A 39 11.30 14.02 7.31
C GLY A 39 10.85 12.62 7.76
N LEU A 40 9.62 12.46 8.23
CA LEU A 40 9.09 11.21 8.77
C LEU A 40 8.54 10.31 7.68
N ASP A 41 8.78 9.04 7.90
CA ASP A 41 8.45 7.99 6.98
C ASP A 41 6.98 7.56 7.25
N CYS A 42 6.05 8.06 6.42
CA CYS A 42 4.61 7.83 6.54
C CYS A 42 4.19 6.34 6.42
N PRO A 43 3.04 5.92 6.97
CA PRO A 43 2.59 4.52 6.93
C PRO A 43 2.44 3.89 5.53
N GLY A 44 2.50 4.69 4.45
CA GLY A 44 2.33 4.25 3.07
C GLY A 44 3.45 4.64 2.10
N CYS A 45 4.58 5.19 2.57
CA CYS A 45 5.59 5.80 1.69
C CYS A 45 6.35 4.78 0.82
N GLY A 46 6.27 3.48 1.12
CA GLY A 46 6.76 2.39 0.26
C GLY A 46 5.69 1.77 -0.66
N GLY A 47 4.43 2.23 -0.58
CA GLY A 47 3.29 1.60 -1.26
C GLY A 47 3.34 1.70 -2.78
N THR A 48 3.85 2.80 -3.34
CA THR A 48 4.00 2.98 -4.79
C THR A 48 5.08 2.08 -5.39
N ARG A 49 6.23 1.92 -4.71
CA ARG A 49 7.27 0.95 -5.08
C ARG A 49 6.80 -0.49 -4.94
N ALA A 50 6.14 -0.81 -3.82
CA ALA A 50 5.57 -2.14 -3.61
C ALA A 50 4.50 -2.47 -4.65
N LEU A 51 3.65 -1.51 -5.02
CA LEU A 51 2.67 -1.65 -6.10
C LEU A 51 3.36 -1.88 -7.44
N TRP A 52 4.43 -1.15 -7.76
CA TRP A 52 5.20 -1.37 -8.98
C TRP A 52 5.77 -2.79 -9.06
N TYR A 53 6.37 -3.30 -7.97
CA TYR A 53 6.87 -4.67 -7.91
C TYR A 53 5.74 -5.72 -7.99
N VAL A 54 4.59 -5.47 -7.34
CA VAL A 54 3.40 -6.34 -7.49
C VAL A 54 2.91 -6.37 -8.94
N LEU A 55 2.88 -5.22 -9.62
CA LEU A 55 2.50 -5.13 -11.04
C LEU A 55 3.47 -5.88 -11.97
N HIS A 56 4.75 -5.97 -11.59
CA HIS A 56 5.78 -6.74 -12.29
C HIS A 56 5.91 -8.19 -11.80
N ALA A 57 4.98 -8.65 -10.96
CA ALA A 57 4.98 -9.99 -10.35
C ALA A 57 6.20 -10.33 -9.47
N ASP A 58 6.93 -9.32 -8.98
CA ASP A 58 8.05 -9.48 -8.04
C ASP A 58 7.56 -9.29 -6.58
N LEU A 59 6.90 -10.33 -6.05
CA LEU A 59 6.41 -10.33 -4.67
C LEU A 59 7.53 -10.22 -3.62
N PRO A 60 8.69 -10.89 -3.77
CA PRO A 60 9.81 -10.75 -2.82
C PRO A 60 10.32 -9.30 -2.72
N ALA A 61 10.51 -8.61 -3.85
CA ALA A 61 10.93 -7.21 -3.85
C ALA A 61 9.83 -6.30 -3.29
N ALA A 62 8.55 -6.55 -3.63
CA ALA A 62 7.43 -5.80 -3.06
C ALA A 62 7.36 -5.91 -1.53
N ALA A 63 7.56 -7.11 -0.98
CA ALA A 63 7.51 -7.38 0.45
C ALA A 63 8.64 -6.67 1.21
N ARG A 64 9.83 -6.54 0.61
CA ARG A 64 10.95 -5.78 1.19
C ARG A 64 10.64 -4.30 1.34
N HIS A 65 9.86 -3.74 0.41
CA HIS A 65 9.52 -2.32 0.43
C HIS A 65 8.29 -2.01 1.28
N HIS A 66 7.28 -2.91 1.29
CA HIS A 66 6.08 -2.71 2.08
C HIS A 66 5.30 -4.01 2.33
N PHE A 67 5.81 -4.85 3.22
CA PHE A 67 5.19 -6.14 3.58
C PHE A 67 3.69 -6.06 3.90
N LEU A 68 3.29 -5.07 4.73
CA LEU A 68 1.89 -4.85 5.10
C LEU A 68 0.98 -4.53 3.91
N PHE A 69 1.51 -3.89 2.87
CA PHE A 69 0.75 -3.54 1.67
C PHE A 69 0.53 -4.79 0.84
N VAL A 70 1.58 -5.59 0.61
CA VAL A 70 1.48 -6.87 -0.09
C VAL A 70 0.49 -7.81 0.60
N PHE A 71 0.49 -7.84 1.95
CA PHE A 71 -0.46 -8.62 2.72
C PHE A 71 -1.90 -8.10 2.64
N ALA A 72 -2.10 -6.78 2.69
CA ALA A 72 -3.44 -6.17 2.64
C ALA A 72 -4.06 -6.15 1.24
N LEU A 73 -3.23 -6.15 0.18
CA LEU A 73 -3.63 -6.03 -1.22
C LEU A 73 -4.69 -7.06 -1.66
N PRO A 74 -4.57 -8.38 -1.39
CA PRO A 74 -5.60 -9.35 -1.79
C PRO A 74 -6.95 -9.11 -1.11
N PHE A 75 -6.95 -8.66 0.15
CA PHE A 75 -8.18 -8.34 0.87
C PHE A 75 -8.86 -7.09 0.30
N LEU A 76 -8.07 -6.05 0.04
CA LEU A 76 -8.56 -4.82 -0.60
C LEU A 76 -9.11 -5.11 -2.01
N ALA A 77 -8.40 -5.92 -2.80
CA ALA A 77 -8.84 -6.35 -4.12
C ALA A 77 -10.16 -7.12 -4.06
N TYR A 78 -10.29 -8.08 -3.13
CA TYR A 78 -11.52 -8.83 -2.95
C TYR A 78 -12.69 -7.92 -2.53
N LEU A 79 -12.49 -7.04 -1.55
CA LEU A 79 -13.52 -6.11 -1.09
C LEU A 79 -13.97 -5.17 -2.22
N PHE A 80 -13.01 -4.69 -3.02
CA PHE A 80 -13.28 -3.85 -4.17
C PHE A 80 -14.09 -4.59 -5.24
N VAL A 81 -13.71 -5.83 -5.60
CA VAL A 81 -14.44 -6.66 -6.55
C VAL A 81 -15.82 -7.04 -6.03
N ALA A 82 -15.94 -7.39 -4.75
CA ALA A 82 -17.22 -7.73 -4.13
C ALA A 82 -18.18 -6.54 -4.10
N TRP A 83 -17.66 -5.34 -3.80
CA TRP A 83 -18.44 -4.11 -3.82
C TRP A 83 -18.81 -3.68 -5.24
N ALA A 84 -17.85 -3.66 -6.17
CA ALA A 84 -18.05 -3.27 -7.56
C ALA A 84 -18.99 -4.27 -8.27
N GLY A 85 -18.81 -5.57 -8.06
CA GLY A 85 -19.67 -6.62 -8.59
C GLY A 85 -21.09 -6.55 -8.06
N ARG A 86 -21.27 -6.19 -6.78
CA ARG A 86 -22.60 -5.93 -6.19
C ARG A 86 -23.27 -4.71 -6.83
N GLN A 87 -22.54 -3.63 -7.02
CA GLN A 87 -23.07 -2.37 -7.59
C GLN A 87 -23.34 -2.45 -9.10
N ALA A 88 -22.48 -3.14 -9.86
CA ALA A 88 -22.55 -3.18 -11.32
C ALA A 88 -23.38 -4.36 -11.86
N PHE A 89 -23.30 -5.53 -11.22
CA PHE A 89 -23.89 -6.78 -11.71
C PHE A 89 -24.87 -7.44 -10.72
N GLY A 90 -25.11 -6.81 -9.56
CA GLY A 90 -25.97 -7.38 -8.52
C GLY A 90 -25.38 -8.62 -7.83
N TRP A 91 -24.08 -8.89 -8.00
CA TRP A 91 -23.45 -10.08 -7.42
C TRP A 91 -23.49 -10.06 -5.90
N ARG A 92 -23.90 -11.19 -5.31
CA ARG A 92 -23.83 -11.46 -3.86
C ARG A 92 -22.64 -12.36 -3.57
N LEU A 93 -21.44 -11.81 -3.74
CA LEU A 93 -20.21 -12.45 -3.26
C LEU A 93 -20.24 -12.54 -1.72
N PRO A 94 -19.69 -13.61 -1.12
CA PRO A 94 -19.69 -13.76 0.32
C PRO A 94 -19.00 -12.56 0.97
N GLU A 95 -19.72 -11.92 1.89
CA GLU A 95 -19.19 -10.78 2.63
C GLU A 95 -18.07 -11.29 3.54
N LEU A 96 -16.85 -10.82 3.28
CA LEU A 96 -15.76 -10.98 4.23
C LEU A 96 -16.18 -10.29 5.52
N ARG A 97 -16.63 -11.08 6.49
CA ARG A 97 -16.87 -10.61 7.86
C ARG A 97 -15.53 -10.39 8.54
N ILE A 98 -14.89 -9.27 8.20
CA ILE A 98 -13.73 -8.82 8.95
C ILE A 98 -14.25 -8.29 10.28
N SER A 99 -14.04 -9.06 11.35
CA SER A 99 -14.40 -8.63 12.69
C SER A 99 -13.64 -7.34 13.03
N SER A 100 -14.28 -6.41 13.75
CA SER A 100 -13.64 -5.18 14.24
C SER A 100 -12.33 -5.46 15.01
N ARG A 101 -12.21 -6.65 15.62
CA ARG A 101 -10.97 -7.13 16.24
C ARG A 101 -9.83 -7.31 15.22
N VAL A 102 -10.10 -7.89 14.06
CA VAL A 102 -9.10 -8.11 13.00
C VAL A 102 -8.67 -6.77 12.40
N ILE A 103 -9.61 -5.85 12.19
CA ILE A 103 -9.31 -4.48 11.75
C ILE A 103 -8.44 -3.78 12.79
N GLY A 104 -8.81 -3.87 14.07
CA GLY A 104 -8.03 -3.28 15.17
C GLY A 104 -6.61 -3.83 15.26
N VAL A 105 -6.44 -5.16 15.15
CA VAL A 105 -5.11 -5.80 15.12
C VAL A 105 -4.31 -5.35 13.91
N PHE A 106 -4.92 -5.27 12.72
CA PHE A 106 -4.26 -4.80 11.51
C PHE A 106 -3.81 -3.34 11.64
N LEU A 107 -4.68 -2.45 12.13
CA LEU A 107 -4.35 -1.04 12.37
C LEU A 107 -3.25 -0.89 13.44
N ALA A 108 -3.31 -1.69 14.51
CA ALA A 108 -2.28 -1.70 15.53
C ALA A 108 -0.93 -2.19 14.97
N ALA A 109 -0.93 -3.26 14.17
CA ALA A 109 0.28 -3.75 13.50
C ALA A 109 0.83 -2.72 12.49
N TRP A 110 -0.06 -2.01 11.79
CA TRP A 110 0.32 -0.96 10.85
C TRP A 110 0.94 0.25 11.56
N LEU A 111 0.35 0.68 12.68
CA LEU A 111 0.89 1.74 13.51
C LEU A 111 2.22 1.32 14.13
N ALA A 112 2.31 0.10 14.67
CA ALA A 112 3.55 -0.45 15.23
C ALA A 112 4.65 -0.49 14.16
N PHE A 113 4.38 -0.99 12.96
CA PHE A 113 5.35 -0.97 11.86
C PHE A 113 5.79 0.46 11.49
N THR A 114 4.86 1.41 11.50
CA THR A 114 5.16 2.83 11.24
C THR A 114 6.07 3.41 12.32
N ILE A 115 5.83 3.08 13.59
CA ILE A 115 6.69 3.51 14.68
C ILE A 115 8.06 2.84 14.51
N LEU A 116 8.11 1.51 14.42
CA LEU A 116 9.34 0.73 14.30
C LEU A 116 10.23 1.22 13.15
N ARG A 117 9.67 1.56 11.98
CA ARG A 117 10.46 2.04 10.83
C ARG A 117 11.01 3.45 11.00
N ASN A 118 10.45 4.26 11.89
CA ASN A 118 10.94 5.61 12.20
C ASN A 118 11.95 5.62 13.35
N LEU A 119 12.29 4.47 13.94
CA LEU A 119 13.27 4.40 15.02
C LEU A 119 14.72 4.48 14.47
N PRO A 120 15.58 5.37 15.02
CA PRO A 120 16.89 5.68 14.46
C PRO A 120 18.01 4.67 14.79
N TRP A 121 17.68 3.50 15.37
CA TRP A 121 18.64 2.47 15.78
C TRP A 121 18.59 1.21 14.89
N ALA A 122 19.72 0.54 14.71
CA ALA A 122 19.78 -0.71 13.95
C ALA A 122 18.95 -1.82 14.64
N PRO A 123 18.25 -2.71 13.91
CA PRO A 123 18.24 -2.89 12.45
C PRO A 123 17.18 -2.04 11.70
N PHE A 124 16.42 -1.21 12.39
CA PHE A 124 15.26 -0.49 11.84
C PHE A 124 15.63 0.65 10.88
N THR A 125 16.87 1.13 10.94
CA THR A 125 17.44 2.03 9.93
C THR A 125 17.40 1.45 8.51
N SER A 126 17.40 0.12 8.35
CA SER A 126 17.27 -0.54 7.03
C SER A 126 15.86 -0.47 6.43
N LEU A 127 14.86 -0.10 7.24
CA LEU A 127 13.46 0.10 6.82
C LEU A 127 13.14 1.57 6.52
N TYR A 128 14.12 2.47 6.73
CA TYR A 128 14.05 3.87 6.33
C TYR A 128 14.34 3.92 4.82
N VAL A 129 13.35 4.35 4.03
CA VAL A 129 13.41 4.35 2.55
C VAL A 129 13.19 5.75 2.02
#